data_AF-W1N8G4-F1
#
_entry.id   AF-W1N8G4-F1
#
_cell.length_a   1.000
_cell.length_b   1.000
_cell.length_c   1.000
_cell.angle_alpha   90.00
_cell.angle_beta   90.00
_cell.angle_gamma   90.00
#
_symmetry.space_group_name_H-M   'P 1'
#
loop_
_entity.id
_entity.type
_entity.pdbx_description
1 polymer ?
#
loop_
_entity_poly.entity_id
_entity_poly.type
_entity_poly.pdbx_seq_one_letter_code
_entity_poly.pdbx_strand_id
1 'polypeptide(L)'
;MHEELSVSNTLIDELLRADIIVAGVPMYNFGPPAQFKAYIDNIVRVGRTFGFDRSRGAEPYWPLLANSGKQLVILSSRGDYGYQPGGRIGDRNHVESSIRTAFAYIGITDVHEAAIEYDEFADHRLRDSIGDAEAAVDELVTTLVNRPI
;
A
#
# COMPACT_ATOMS: atom_id res chain seq x y z
N MET A 1 3.43 -28.89 -3.79
CA MET A 1 3.80 -27.67 -4.54
C MET A 1 2.63 -26.93 -5.19
N HIS A 2 1.80 -27.53 -6.06
CA HIS A 2 0.68 -26.79 -6.68
C HIS A 2 -0.41 -26.36 -5.67
N GLU A 3 -0.76 -27.23 -4.71
CA GLU A 3 -1.72 -26.86 -3.64
C GLU A 3 -1.16 -25.82 -2.67
N GLU A 4 0.12 -25.90 -2.31
CA GLU A 4 0.78 -24.99 -1.36
C GLU A 4 0.82 -23.54 -1.85
N LEU A 5 0.85 -23.34 -3.18
CA LEU A 5 0.86 -22.02 -3.81
C LEU A 5 -0.53 -21.54 -4.25
N SER A 6 -1.59 -22.30 -3.97
CA SER A 6 -2.96 -21.96 -4.41
C SER A 6 -3.39 -20.57 -3.93
N VAL A 7 -3.18 -20.26 -2.65
CA VAL A 7 -3.48 -18.95 -2.07
C VAL A 7 -2.67 -17.83 -2.74
N SER A 8 -1.35 -18.01 -2.87
CA SER A 8 -0.49 -17.03 -3.55
C SER A 8 -0.89 -16.82 -5.02
N ASN A 9 -1.32 -17.88 -5.72
CA ASN A 9 -1.84 -17.78 -7.09
C ASN A 9 -3.10 -16.92 -7.13
N THR A 10 -4.10 -17.24 -6.32
CA THR A 10 -5.36 -16.47 -6.27
C THR A 10 -5.12 -15.00 -5.97
N LEU A 11 -4.30 -14.69 -4.94
CA LEU A 11 -4.02 -13.30 -4.55
C LEU A 11 -3.27 -12.53 -5.65
N ILE A 12 -2.33 -13.19 -6.34
CA ILE A 12 -1.65 -12.56 -7.47
C ILE A 12 -2.59 -12.36 -8.65
N ASP A 13 -3.47 -13.31 -8.95
CA ASP A 13 -4.41 -13.20 -10.06
C ASP A 13 -5.50 -12.15 -9.80
N GLU A 14 -5.86 -11.91 -8.55
CA GLU A 14 -6.65 -10.74 -8.14
C GLU A 14 -5.89 -9.44 -8.37
N LEU A 15 -4.65 -9.34 -7.88
CA LEU A 15 -3.80 -8.16 -8.05
C LEU A 15 -3.55 -7.81 -9.52
N LEU A 16 -3.30 -8.81 -10.37
CA LEU A 16 -3.02 -8.61 -11.79
C LEU A 16 -4.25 -8.07 -12.54
N ARG A 17 -5.46 -8.46 -12.13
CA ARG A 17 -6.72 -7.98 -12.72
C ARG A 17 -7.14 -6.59 -12.26
N ALA A 18 -6.63 -6.12 -11.11
CA ALA A 18 -7.01 -4.83 -10.55
C ALA A 18 -6.26 -3.67 -11.21
N ASP A 19 -6.97 -2.63 -11.63
CA ASP A 19 -6.37 -1.36 -12.07
C ASP A 19 -6.07 -0.44 -10.88
N ILE A 20 -6.95 -0.47 -9.88
CA ILE A 20 -6.83 0.29 -8.63
C ILE A 20 -6.84 -0.70 -7.46
N ILE A 21 -5.85 -0.59 -6.58
CA ILE A 21 -5.69 -1.43 -5.39
C ILE A 21 -5.92 -0.54 -4.17
N VAL A 22 -6.93 -0.84 -3.37
CA VAL A 22 -7.23 -0.11 -2.14
C VAL A 22 -6.81 -0.95 -0.92
N ALA A 23 -5.88 -0.44 -0.13
CA ALA A 23 -5.33 -1.09 1.05
C ALA A 23 -5.79 -0.35 2.32
N GLY A 24 -6.80 -0.89 3.00
CA GLY A 24 -7.20 -0.44 4.33
C GLY A 24 -6.33 -1.08 5.41
N VAL A 25 -5.44 -0.32 6.05
CA VAL A 25 -4.40 -0.88 6.94
C VAL A 25 -4.22 -0.03 8.20
N PRO A 26 -4.66 -0.49 9.38
CA PRO A 26 -4.40 0.22 10.63
C PRO A 26 -2.93 0.07 11.05
N MET A 27 -2.45 0.98 11.89
CA MET A 27 -1.13 0.87 12.51
C MET A 27 -1.19 0.00 13.76
N TYR A 28 -0.45 -1.12 13.77
CA TYR A 28 -0.18 -1.91 14.97
C TYR A 28 1.31 -1.92 15.28
N ASN A 29 1.69 -1.39 16.44
CA ASN A 29 3.10 -1.31 16.88
C ASN A 29 4.01 -0.72 15.79
N PHE A 30 3.66 0.47 15.28
CA PHE A 30 4.40 1.23 14.28
C PHE A 30 4.38 0.68 12.85
N GLY A 31 3.90 -0.55 12.62
CA GLY A 31 3.83 -1.20 11.31
C GLY A 31 2.44 -1.72 10.93
N PRO A 32 2.30 -2.35 9.75
CA PRO A 32 1.04 -2.93 9.34
C PRO A 32 0.73 -4.21 10.14
N PRO A 33 -0.54 -4.65 10.21
CA PRO A 33 -0.91 -5.91 10.86
C PRO A 33 -0.20 -7.10 10.19
N ALA A 34 0.07 -8.14 10.97
CA ALA A 34 0.82 -9.32 10.49
C ALA A 34 0.17 -9.97 9.25
N GLN A 35 -1.17 -9.96 9.17
CA GLN A 35 -1.92 -10.50 8.04
C GLN A 35 -1.65 -9.72 6.74
N PHE A 36 -1.49 -8.40 6.84
CA PHE A 36 -1.15 -7.58 5.67
C PHE A 36 0.27 -7.89 5.19
N LYS A 37 1.23 -8.07 6.12
CA LYS A 37 2.57 -8.52 5.77
C LYS A 37 2.55 -9.91 5.11
N ALA A 38 1.71 -10.83 5.60
CA ALA A 38 1.52 -12.14 4.97
C ALA A 38 0.92 -12.03 3.55
N TYR A 39 0.00 -11.08 3.32
CA TYR A 39 -0.49 -10.77 1.97
C TYR A 39 0.64 -10.31 1.05
N ILE A 40 1.49 -9.36 1.50
CA ILE A 40 2.67 -8.92 0.76
C ILE A 40 3.58 -10.09 0.40
N ASP A 41 3.86 -10.98 1.36
CA ASP A 41 4.70 -12.16 1.14
C ASP A 41 4.12 -13.13 0.11
N ASN A 42 2.79 -13.17 -0.05
CA ASN A 42 2.13 -13.98 -1.06
C ASN A 42 2.17 -13.35 -2.46
N ILE A 43 2.10 -12.01 -2.56
CA ILE A 43 2.03 -11.31 -3.85
C ILE A 43 3.39 -10.96 -4.45
N VAL A 44 4.45 -10.87 -3.65
CA VAL A 44 5.82 -10.60 -4.14
C VAL A 44 6.48 -11.93 -4.53
N ARG A 45 6.37 -12.31 -5.81
CA ARG A 45 6.82 -13.63 -6.28
C ARG A 45 7.54 -13.57 -7.63
N VAL A 46 8.66 -14.28 -7.68
CA VAL A 46 9.51 -14.38 -8.87
C VAL A 46 8.74 -14.98 -10.05
N GLY A 47 8.92 -14.39 -11.23
CA GLY A 47 8.27 -14.79 -12.47
C GLY A 47 6.77 -14.45 -12.55
N ARG A 48 6.21 -13.76 -11.53
CA ARG A 48 4.79 -13.40 -11.49
C ARG A 48 4.56 -11.92 -11.25
N THR A 49 5.25 -11.32 -10.28
CA THR A 49 5.15 -9.87 -10.00
C THR A 49 6.50 -9.15 -10.02
N PHE A 50 7.61 -9.89 -9.88
CA PHE A 50 8.95 -9.41 -10.21
C PHE A 50 9.74 -10.50 -10.94
N GLY A 51 10.75 -10.10 -11.70
CA GLY A 51 11.69 -10.99 -12.36
C GLY A 51 13.04 -11.00 -11.64
N PHE A 52 13.77 -12.11 -11.81
CA PHE A 52 15.14 -12.25 -11.35
C PHE A 52 15.96 -13.05 -12.35
N ASP A 53 17.15 -12.54 -12.70
CA ASP A 53 18.10 -13.21 -13.57
C ASP A 53 19.52 -12.73 -13.23
N ARG A 54 20.38 -13.68 -12.83
CA ARG A 54 21.77 -13.43 -12.46
C ARG A 54 22.61 -12.92 -13.64
N SER A 55 22.24 -13.23 -14.88
CA SER A 55 22.99 -12.83 -16.07
C SER A 55 22.86 -11.33 -16.38
N ARG A 56 21.92 -10.62 -15.75
CA ARG A 56 21.73 -9.16 -15.89
C ARG A 56 22.79 -8.31 -15.16
N GLY A 57 23.69 -8.94 -14.40
CA GLY A 57 24.80 -8.25 -13.74
C GLY A 57 24.36 -7.48 -12.50
N ALA A 58 24.69 -6.17 -12.44
CA ALA A 58 24.51 -5.35 -11.24
C ALA A 58 23.04 -5.20 -10.79
N GLU A 59 22.09 -5.24 -11.73
CA GLU A 59 20.66 -5.11 -11.47
C GLU A 59 19.92 -6.40 -11.88
N PRO A 60 19.97 -7.46 -11.04
CA PRO A 60 19.43 -8.77 -11.39
C PRO A 60 17.91 -8.87 -11.22
N TYR A 61 17.28 -7.92 -10.53
CA TYR A 61 15.84 -7.87 -10.29
C TYR A 61 15.17 -6.83 -11.20
N TRP A 62 13.91 -7.06 -11.58
CA TRP A 62 13.10 -6.03 -12.23
C TRP A 62 11.61 -6.19 -11.90
N PRO A 63 10.85 -5.09 -11.80
CA PRO A 63 9.40 -5.16 -11.62
C PRO A 63 8.71 -5.69 -12.87
N LEU A 64 7.74 -6.60 -12.73
CA LEU A 64 6.93 -7.08 -13.86
C LEU A 64 5.68 -6.24 -14.08
N LEU A 65 5.25 -5.45 -13.10
CA LEU A 65 4.06 -4.59 -13.21
C LEU A 65 4.41 -3.15 -13.55
N ALA A 66 5.68 -2.86 -13.85
CA ALA A 66 6.08 -1.54 -14.32
C ALA A 66 5.31 -1.17 -15.60
N ASN A 67 4.88 0.10 -15.70
CA ASN A 67 4.07 0.63 -16.80
C ASN A 67 2.68 -0.01 -16.95
N SER A 68 2.19 -0.76 -15.94
CA SER A 68 0.84 -1.33 -15.97
C SER A 68 -0.27 -0.29 -15.78
N GLY A 69 0.06 0.94 -15.43
CA GLY A 69 -0.92 1.99 -15.09
C GLY A 69 -1.63 1.78 -13.75
N LYS A 70 -1.29 0.72 -13.01
CA LYS A 70 -1.93 0.37 -11.74
C LYS A 70 -1.66 1.41 -10.67
N GLN A 71 -2.67 1.67 -9.85
CA GLN A 71 -2.63 2.63 -8.76
C GLN A 71 -2.85 1.96 -7.42
N LEU A 72 -2.17 2.46 -6.39
CA LEU A 72 -2.33 2.03 -5.02
C LEU A 72 -2.91 3.16 -4.19
N VAL A 73 -3.99 2.88 -3.45
CA VAL A 73 -4.58 3.78 -2.47
C VAL A 73 -4.40 3.16 -1.10
N ILE A 74 -3.68 3.83 -0.20
CA ILE A 74 -3.47 3.39 1.17
C ILE A 74 -4.36 4.22 2.09
N LEU A 75 -5.27 3.55 2.79
CA LEU A 75 -6.17 4.15 3.77
C LEU A 75 -5.77 3.60 5.14
N SER A 76 -5.24 4.44 6.02
CA SER A 76 -4.73 3.99 7.31
C SER A 76 -5.38 4.70 8.49
N SER A 77 -5.26 4.08 9.66
CA SER A 77 -5.67 4.68 10.93
C SER A 77 -4.65 4.39 12.02
N ARG A 78 -4.55 5.27 13.02
CA ARG A 78 -3.58 5.17 14.11
C ARG A 78 -4.06 5.91 15.37
N GLY A 79 -3.64 5.40 16.52
CA GLY A 79 -4.00 5.92 17.83
C GLY A 79 -3.38 7.28 18.15
N ASP A 80 -2.05 7.38 18.00
CA ASP A 80 -1.29 8.61 18.21
C ASP A 80 -1.32 9.53 16.96
N TYR A 81 -0.62 10.65 17.01
CA TYR A 81 -0.62 11.66 15.96
C TYR A 81 0.78 12.20 15.63
N GLY A 82 0.88 12.82 14.44
CA GLY A 82 2.11 13.42 13.92
C GLY A 82 3.01 12.42 13.18
N TYR A 83 2.43 11.43 12.51
CA TYR A 83 3.16 10.42 11.73
C TYR A 83 3.45 10.83 10.28
N GLN A 84 2.96 11.99 9.85
CA GLN A 84 3.27 12.54 8.54
C GLN A 84 4.77 12.92 8.43
N PRO A 85 5.34 12.98 7.22
CA PRO A 85 6.72 13.41 7.02
C PRO A 85 7.02 14.75 7.69
N GLY A 86 8.04 14.80 8.54
CA GLY A 86 8.40 16.00 9.33
C GLY A 86 7.54 16.24 10.58
N GLY A 87 6.55 15.39 10.84
CA GLY A 87 5.73 15.41 12.05
C GLY A 87 6.48 14.92 13.30
N ARG A 88 5.83 15.07 14.47
CA ARG A 88 6.37 14.77 15.81
C ARG A 88 7.04 13.40 15.92
N ILE A 89 6.45 12.39 15.28
CA ILE A 89 6.86 10.99 15.32
C ILE A 89 6.84 10.36 13.92
N GLY A 90 7.00 11.16 12.86
CA GLY A 90 6.97 10.70 11.48
C GLY A 90 8.04 9.66 11.13
N ASP A 91 9.16 9.67 11.84
CA ASP A 91 10.24 8.67 11.73
C ASP A 91 9.82 7.26 12.19
N ARG A 92 8.77 7.15 13.01
CA ARG A 92 8.22 5.89 13.50
C ARG A 92 7.10 5.34 12.63
N ASN A 93 6.82 5.97 11.49
CA ASN A 93 5.79 5.47 10.59
C ASN A 93 6.34 4.39 9.64
N HIS A 94 6.11 3.13 9.99
CA HIS A 94 6.46 1.97 9.16
C HIS A 94 5.27 1.34 8.43
N VAL A 95 4.07 1.92 8.51
CA VAL A 95 2.88 1.41 7.81
C VAL A 95 3.00 1.74 6.33
N GLU A 96 2.72 2.97 5.93
CA GLU A 96 2.65 3.36 4.51
C GLU A 96 4.03 3.21 3.85
N SER A 97 5.12 3.46 4.58
CA SER A 97 6.48 3.28 4.05
C SER A 97 6.78 1.83 3.65
N SER A 98 6.41 0.84 4.47
CA SER A 98 6.63 -0.57 4.13
C SER A 98 5.74 -1.04 2.98
N ILE A 99 4.49 -0.56 2.92
CA ILE A 99 3.56 -0.84 1.83
C ILE A 99 4.09 -0.24 0.52
N ARG A 100 4.45 1.05 0.51
CA ARG A 100 5.06 1.72 -0.65
C ARG A 100 6.27 0.96 -1.17
N THR A 101 7.18 0.57 -0.28
CA THR A 101 8.38 -0.18 -0.68
C THR A 101 8.03 -1.50 -1.36
N ALA A 102 7.11 -2.28 -0.81
CA ALA A 102 6.73 -3.57 -1.37
C ALA A 102 6.03 -3.45 -2.74
N PHE A 103 5.10 -2.50 -2.88
CA PHE A 103 4.39 -2.26 -4.13
C PHE A 103 5.29 -1.64 -5.22
N ALA A 104 6.18 -0.71 -4.83
CA ALA A 104 7.17 -0.15 -5.76
C ALA A 104 8.13 -1.23 -6.28
N TYR A 105 8.52 -2.19 -5.44
CA TYR A 105 9.38 -3.31 -5.85
C TYR A 105 8.79 -4.15 -6.99
N ILE A 106 7.47 -4.34 -7.01
CA ILE A 106 6.77 -5.07 -8.09
C ILE A 106 6.34 -4.16 -9.25
N GLY A 107 6.54 -2.84 -9.14
CA GLY A 107 6.33 -1.87 -10.22
C GLY A 107 5.11 -0.97 -10.09
N ILE A 108 4.42 -0.97 -8.94
CA ILE A 108 3.25 -0.13 -8.66
C ILE A 108 3.73 1.07 -7.85
N THR A 109 3.88 2.21 -8.51
CA THR A 109 4.49 3.42 -7.94
C THR A 109 3.58 4.64 -7.91
N ASP A 110 2.42 4.59 -8.56
CA ASP A 110 1.39 5.62 -8.45
C ASP A 110 0.60 5.37 -7.17
N VAL A 111 0.94 6.10 -6.10
CA VAL A 111 0.45 5.88 -4.74
C VAL A 111 -0.28 7.11 -4.21
N HIS A 112 -1.46 6.88 -3.65
CA HIS A 112 -2.27 7.87 -2.94
C HIS A 112 -2.50 7.42 -1.51
N GLU A 113 -2.57 8.37 -0.57
CA GLU A 113 -2.62 8.06 0.87
C GLU A 113 -3.61 8.98 1.58
N ALA A 114 -4.40 8.40 2.47
CA ALA A 114 -5.22 9.14 3.43
C ALA A 114 -5.13 8.43 4.78
N ALA A 115 -5.12 9.22 5.86
CA ALA A 115 -4.88 8.69 7.19
C ALA A 115 -5.74 9.38 8.24
N ILE A 116 -6.21 8.58 9.19
CA ILE A 116 -6.90 9.04 10.39
C ILE A 116 -5.96 8.91 11.59
N GLU A 117 -5.78 9.99 12.34
CA GLU A 117 -5.02 10.01 13.60
C GLU A 117 -5.93 10.29 14.80
N TYR A 118 -5.35 10.28 16.01
CA TYR A 118 -6.03 10.61 17.28
C TYR A 118 -7.06 9.57 17.76
N ASP A 119 -7.09 8.35 17.22
CA ASP A 119 -8.09 7.34 17.55
C ASP A 119 -8.15 7.00 19.05
N GLU A 120 -7.00 7.01 19.74
CA GLU A 120 -6.92 6.72 21.17
C GLU A 120 -7.32 7.89 22.09
N PHE A 121 -7.39 9.12 21.55
CA PHE A 121 -7.69 10.32 22.35
C PHE A 121 -9.19 10.55 22.55
N ALA A 122 -10.03 9.96 21.68
CA ALA A 122 -11.50 10.03 21.75
C ALA A 122 -12.07 11.45 21.93
N ASP A 123 -11.42 12.45 21.32
CA ASP A 123 -11.85 13.84 21.34
C ASP A 123 -12.19 14.37 19.94
N HIS A 124 -12.50 15.67 19.84
CA HIS A 124 -12.90 16.30 18.57
C HIS A 124 -11.88 16.11 17.44
N ARG A 125 -10.58 15.98 17.73
CA ARG A 125 -9.53 15.87 16.72
C ARG A 125 -9.65 14.59 15.90
N LEU A 126 -10.19 13.51 16.49
CA LEU A 126 -10.50 12.29 15.73
C LEU A 126 -11.58 12.57 14.68
N ARG A 127 -12.65 13.30 15.04
CA ARG A 127 -13.71 13.65 14.09
C ARG A 127 -13.19 14.56 12.99
N ASP A 128 -12.35 15.53 13.34
CA ASP A 128 -11.74 16.43 12.36
C ASP A 128 -10.82 15.64 11.42
N SER A 129 -9.99 14.73 11.95
CA SER A 129 -9.11 13.86 11.15
C SER A 129 -9.89 12.90 10.24
N ILE A 130 -11.05 12.41 10.67
CA ILE A 130 -11.95 11.61 9.82
C ILE A 130 -12.50 12.47 8.68
N GLY A 131 -13.00 13.67 8.98
CA GLY A 131 -13.52 14.59 7.97
C GLY A 131 -12.49 14.98 6.92
N ASP A 132 -11.25 15.25 7.34
CA ASP A 132 -10.13 15.54 6.43
C ASP A 132 -9.81 14.34 5.53
N ALA A 133 -9.80 13.12 6.08
CA ALA A 133 -9.53 11.91 5.32
C ALA A 133 -10.66 11.60 4.31
N GLU A 134 -11.92 11.78 4.70
CA GLU A 134 -13.08 11.62 3.80
C GLU A 134 -13.03 12.63 2.64
N ALA A 135 -12.76 13.90 2.93
CA ALA A 135 -12.62 14.93 1.89
C ALA A 135 -11.46 14.62 0.91
N ALA A 136 -10.32 14.15 1.42
CA ALA A 136 -9.19 13.74 0.58
C ALA A 136 -9.54 12.54 -0.32
N VAL A 137 -10.33 11.58 0.18
CA VAL A 137 -10.81 10.45 -0.61
C VAL A 137 -11.79 10.91 -1.68
N ASP A 138 -12.71 11.83 -1.39
CA ASP A 138 -13.65 12.38 -2.37
C ASP A 138 -12.93 13.12 -3.51
N GLU A 139 -11.90 13.91 -3.19
CA GLU A 139 -11.05 14.57 -4.18
C GLU A 139 -10.29 13.55 -5.04
N LEU A 140 -9.75 12.50 -4.41
CA LEU A 140 -9.07 11.42 -5.11
C LEU A 140 -10.02 10.71 -6.07
N VAL A 141 -11.22 10.33 -5.63
CA VAL A 141 -12.22 9.69 -6.49
C VAL A 141 -12.54 10.56 -7.70
N THR A 142 -12.72 11.87 -7.49
CA THR A 142 -12.95 12.83 -8.57
C THR A 142 -11.79 12.84 -9.57
N THR A 143 -10.55 12.79 -9.08
CA THR A 143 -9.35 12.74 -9.93
C THR A 143 -9.28 11.44 -10.74
N LEU A 144 -9.53 10.30 -10.11
CA LEU A 144 -9.44 8.98 -10.74
C LEU A 144 -10.50 8.78 -11.82
N VAL A 145 -11.74 9.25 -11.58
CA VAL A 145 -12.84 9.15 -12.55
C VAL A 145 -12.58 10.00 -13.81
N ASN A 146 -11.88 11.13 -13.68
CA ASN A 146 -11.65 12.06 -14.78
C ASN A 146 -10.34 11.82 -15.53
N ARG A 147 -9.58 10.77 -15.19
CA ARG A 147 -8.31 10.47 -15.84
C ARG A 147 -8.57 9.88 -17.24
N PRO A 148 -7.97 10.44 -18.31
CA PRO A 148 -8.07 9.83 -19.64
C PRO A 148 -7.37 8.46 -19.64
N ILE A 149 -8.03 7.46 -20.25
CA ILE A 149 -7.51 6.11 -20.47
C ILE A 149 -6.37 6.13 -21.47
#